data_AF-A0A7Y0HDF2-F1
#
_entry.id   AF-A0A7Y0HDF2-F1
#
_cell.length_a   1.000
_cell.length_b   1.000
_cell.length_c   1.000
_cell.angle_alpha   90.00
_cell.angle_beta   90.00
_cell.angle_gamma   90.00
#
_symmetry.space_group_name_H-M   'P 1'
#
loop_
_entity.id
_entity.type
_entity.pdbx_description
1 polymer ?
#
loop_
_entity_poly.entity_id
_entity_poly.type
_entity_poly.pdbx_seq_one_letter_code
_entity_poly.pdbx_strand_id
1 'polypeptide(L)'
;MSFLKKIIILSLLMLLGCQTLNTIPIEVNISQEVTFSGKGAGAGIALMSAMGPSGLAIGLAIDVGIGKKIQSTINYQNLESRFASLIIQHNTLQLQNKKIQLLKINKLKFQSVSGEKDPTVVIIDGSITFINGEIHVFENTKIENNISRPLENLKTKNHVTDELIISTLNDYLSKI
;
A
#
# COMPACT_ATOMS: atom_id res chain seq x y z
N MET A 1 13.67 -13.93 -60.70
CA MET A 1 13.42 -12.59 -60.11
C MET A 1 12.22 -12.49 -59.16
N SER A 2 11.22 -13.39 -59.22
CA SER A 2 10.03 -13.35 -58.35
C SER A 2 10.31 -13.76 -56.88
N PHE A 3 11.22 -14.71 -56.64
CA PHE A 3 11.49 -15.24 -55.31
C PHE A 3 12.22 -14.23 -54.39
N LEU A 4 13.18 -13.48 -54.93
CA LEU A 4 13.93 -12.46 -54.19
C LEU A 4 13.02 -11.30 -53.73
N LYS A 5 12.05 -10.91 -54.56
CA LYS A 5 11.03 -9.91 -54.19
C LYS A 5 10.17 -10.37 -53.01
N LYS A 6 9.81 -11.66 -52.94
CA LYS A 6 9.02 -12.22 -51.83
C LYS A 6 9.80 -12.25 -50.51
N ILE A 7 11.10 -12.55 -50.55
CA ILE A 7 11.96 -12.52 -49.35
C ILE A 7 12.13 -11.08 -48.83
N ILE A 8 12.29 -10.11 -49.72
CA ILE A 8 12.42 -8.70 -49.33
C ILE A 8 11.11 -8.19 -48.71
N ILE A 9 9.96 -8.57 -49.26
CA ILE A 9 8.64 -8.20 -48.70
C ILE A 9 8.42 -8.85 -47.34
N LEU A 10 8.81 -10.12 -47.16
CA LEU A 10 8.70 -10.83 -45.88
C LEU A 10 9.62 -10.24 -44.81
N SER A 11 10.84 -9.85 -45.19
CA SER A 11 11.78 -9.13 -44.32
C SER A 11 11.23 -7.77 -43.90
N LEU A 12 10.67 -7.00 -44.85
CA LEU A 12 10.09 -5.69 -44.59
C LEU A 12 8.86 -5.77 -43.66
N LEU A 13 8.10 -6.88 -43.71
CA LEU A 13 6.96 -7.11 -42.84
C LEU A 13 7.36 -7.34 -41.37
N MET A 14 8.54 -7.93 -41.13
CA MET A 14 9.06 -8.19 -39.79
C MET A 14 9.60 -6.93 -39.08
N LEU A 15 9.90 -5.87 -39.84
CA LEU A 15 10.41 -4.59 -39.31
C LEU A 15 9.30 -3.64 -38.81
N LEU A 16 8.02 -3.94 -39.07
CA LEU A 16 6.88 -3.12 -38.65
C LEU A 16 6.35 -3.48 -37.24
N GLY A 17 7.01 -4.40 -36.52
CA GLY A 17 6.55 -4.92 -35.22
C GLY A 17 6.82 -4.06 -33.99
N CYS A 18 7.41 -2.87 -34.12
CA CYS A 18 7.64 -1.97 -32.98
C CYS A 18 6.36 -1.20 -32.64
N GLN A 19 5.39 -1.85 -32.00
CA GLN A 19 4.28 -1.12 -31.40
C GLN A 19 4.80 -0.33 -30.20
N THR A 20 4.54 0.97 -30.23
CA THR A 20 4.77 1.91 -29.14
C THR A 20 4.10 1.39 -27.88
N LEU A 21 4.90 0.98 -26.88
CA LEU A 21 4.40 0.78 -25.53
C LEU A 21 3.95 2.15 -25.01
N ASN A 22 2.64 2.39 -25.06
CA ASN A 22 2.04 3.58 -24.48
C ASN A 22 2.06 3.40 -22.95
N THR A 23 3.17 3.76 -22.31
CA THR A 23 3.27 3.73 -20.85
C THR A 23 2.52 4.92 -20.30
N ILE A 24 1.31 4.67 -19.79
CA ILE A 24 0.57 5.66 -19.01
C ILE A 24 1.42 5.98 -17.77
N PRO A 25 1.79 7.25 -17.54
CA PRO A 25 2.52 7.62 -16.33
C PRO A 25 1.61 7.35 -15.12
N ILE A 26 2.09 6.50 -14.21
CA ILE A 26 1.38 6.19 -12.97
C ILE A 26 1.91 7.13 -11.90
N GLU A 27 1.00 7.87 -11.28
CA GLU A 27 1.30 8.71 -10.14
C GLU A 27 0.96 7.95 -8.85
N VAL A 28 1.89 7.95 -7.90
CA VAL A 28 1.69 7.39 -6.56
C VAL A 28 1.95 8.49 -5.56
N ASN A 29 0.95 8.78 -4.72
CA ASN A 29 1.06 9.78 -3.66
C ASN A 29 0.74 9.11 -2.32
N ILE A 30 1.72 9.08 -1.42
CA ILE A 30 1.58 8.49 -0.10
C ILE A 30 1.61 9.59 0.95
N SER A 31 0.48 9.80 1.62
CA SER A 31 0.41 10.62 2.80
C SER A 31 1.27 10.04 3.91
N GLN A 32 1.99 10.92 4.61
CA GLN A 32 2.81 10.53 5.76
C GLN A 32 1.98 10.35 7.04
N GLU A 33 0.65 10.42 6.99
CA GLU A 33 -0.18 10.21 8.16
C GLU A 33 -0.19 8.73 8.60
N VAL A 34 0.54 8.45 9.67
CA VAL A 34 0.61 7.12 10.31
C VAL A 34 -0.02 7.19 11.69
N THR A 35 -0.97 6.30 11.95
CA THR A 35 -1.61 6.16 13.26
C THR A 35 -1.43 4.76 13.79
N PHE A 36 -1.32 4.64 15.11
CA PHE A 36 -1.34 3.35 15.80
C PHE A 36 -2.48 3.32 16.80
N SER A 37 -3.17 2.18 16.89
CA SER A 37 -4.22 1.93 17.87
C SER A 37 -3.98 0.57 18.50
N GLY A 38 -3.81 0.54 19.82
CA GLY A 38 -3.56 -0.72 20.51
C GLY A 38 -3.53 -0.57 22.02
N LYS A 39 -2.43 -1.00 22.63
CA LYS A 39 -2.29 -1.08 24.08
C LYS A 39 -2.39 0.27 24.78
N GLY A 40 -2.02 1.38 24.16
CA GLY A 40 -2.13 2.71 24.76
C GLY A 40 -3.58 3.09 25.03
N ALA A 41 -4.47 2.91 24.05
CA ALA A 41 -5.91 3.12 24.25
C ALA A 41 -6.48 2.24 25.38
N GLY A 42 -6.13 0.96 25.42
CA GLY A 42 -6.58 0.03 26.47
C GLY A 42 -6.01 0.36 27.86
N ALA A 43 -4.70 0.61 27.94
CA ALA A 43 -4.02 0.99 29.17
C ALA A 43 -4.49 2.35 29.67
N GLY A 44 -4.79 3.29 28.78
CA GLY A 44 -5.33 4.60 29.13
C GLY A 44 -6.70 4.50 29.80
N ILE A 45 -7.59 3.66 29.27
CA ILE A 45 -8.89 3.37 29.88
C ILE A 45 -8.69 2.71 31.26
N ALA A 46 -7.77 1.76 31.38
CA ALA A 46 -7.48 1.13 32.67
C ALA A 46 -6.94 2.15 33.70
N LEU A 47 -5.97 2.97 33.30
CA LEU A 47 -5.35 4.01 34.13
C LEU A 47 -6.31 5.14 34.47
N MET A 48 -7.35 5.37 33.66
CA MET A 48 -8.36 6.39 33.95
C MET A 48 -9.03 6.18 35.31
N SER A 49 -9.16 4.92 35.75
CA SER A 49 -9.73 4.60 37.07
C SER A 49 -8.85 5.05 38.24
N ALA A 50 -7.52 5.03 38.07
CA ALA A 50 -6.55 5.33 39.13
C ALA A 50 -6.01 6.78 39.03
N MET A 51 -5.89 7.31 37.82
CA MET A 51 -5.24 8.59 37.52
C MET A 51 -6.19 9.61 36.88
N GLY A 52 -7.48 9.29 36.74
CA GLY A 52 -8.46 10.17 36.13
C GLY A 52 -8.15 10.48 34.66
N PRO A 53 -8.48 11.70 34.16
CA PRO A 53 -8.23 12.10 32.78
C PRO A 53 -6.76 11.98 32.33
N SER A 54 -5.81 12.13 33.27
CA SER A 54 -4.39 11.97 33.01
C SER A 54 -4.03 10.55 32.58
N GLY A 55 -4.70 9.53 33.13
CA GLY A 55 -4.49 8.13 32.73
C GLY A 55 -4.82 7.90 31.26
N LEU A 56 -5.94 8.47 30.79
CA LEU A 56 -6.33 8.43 29.38
C LEU A 56 -5.32 9.16 28.48
N ALA A 57 -4.86 10.34 28.89
CA ALA A 57 -3.87 11.12 28.15
C ALA A 57 -2.54 10.37 28.00
N ILE A 58 -2.08 9.68 29.05
CA ILE A 58 -0.89 8.82 29.01
C ILE A 58 -1.09 7.69 28.00
N GLY A 59 -2.25 7.03 28.03
CA GLY A 59 -2.58 5.97 27.07
C GLY A 59 -2.54 6.45 25.61
N LEU A 60 -3.16 7.59 25.32
CA LEU A 60 -3.12 8.19 23.98
C LEU A 60 -1.69 8.58 23.57
N ALA A 61 -0.88 9.11 24.49
CA ALA A 61 0.51 9.46 24.22
C ALA A 61 1.37 8.24 23.89
N ILE A 62 1.10 7.09 24.53
CA ILE A 62 1.77 5.81 24.21
C ILE A 62 1.47 5.41 22.76
N ASP A 63 0.21 5.43 22.35
CA ASP A 63 -0.19 5.04 21.00
C ASP A 63 0.37 6.02 19.95
N VAL A 64 0.37 7.33 20.21
CA VAL A 64 1.01 8.34 19.35
C VAL A 64 2.53 8.08 19.25
N GLY A 65 3.19 7.75 20.36
CA GLY A 65 4.62 7.45 20.38
C GLY A 65 4.97 6.20 19.55
N ILE A 66 4.15 5.15 19.65
CA ILE A 66 4.32 3.94 18.83
C ILE A 66 4.09 4.25 17.36
N GLY A 67 3.04 5.01 17.02
CA GLY A 67 2.76 5.43 15.64
C GLY A 67 3.93 6.18 15.01
N LYS A 68 4.51 7.16 15.72
CA LYS A 68 5.72 7.88 15.26
C LYS A 68 6.93 6.96 15.07
N LYS A 69 7.10 5.97 15.95
CA LYS A 69 8.20 5.01 15.82
C LYS A 69 8.03 4.12 14.58
N ILE A 70 6.81 3.65 14.29
CA ILE A 70 6.53 2.91 13.06
C ILE A 70 6.71 3.81 11.84
N GLN A 71 6.21 5.05 11.87
CA GLN A 71 6.39 6.01 10.78
C GLN A 71 7.86 6.20 10.42
N SER A 72 8.75 6.26 11.42
CA SER A 72 10.20 6.41 11.21
C SER A 72 10.88 5.20 10.55
N THR A 73 10.23 4.03 10.51
CA THR A 73 10.76 2.84 9.84
C THR A 73 10.30 2.72 8.40
N ILE A 74 9.31 3.50 7.97
CA ILE A 74 8.78 3.45 6.60
C ILE A 74 9.72 4.19 5.65
N ASN A 75 10.10 3.51 4.56
CA ASN A 75 10.84 4.14 3.47
C ASN A 75 9.86 4.53 2.34
N TYR A 76 9.36 5.78 2.39
CA TYR A 76 8.34 6.26 1.45
C TYR A 76 8.78 6.19 -0.02
N GLN A 77 10.04 6.49 -0.33
CA GLN A 77 10.55 6.43 -1.71
C GLN A 77 10.55 4.99 -2.25
N ASN A 78 11.00 4.04 -1.43
CA ASN A 78 10.96 2.61 -1.77
C ASN A 78 9.51 2.13 -1.93
N LEU A 79 8.62 2.59 -1.04
CA LEU A 79 7.20 2.23 -1.05
C LEU A 79 6.49 2.74 -2.31
N GLU A 80 6.72 4.01 -2.70
CA GLU A 80 6.21 4.60 -3.93
C GLU A 80 6.65 3.83 -5.18
N SER A 81 7.95 3.49 -5.27
CA SER A 81 8.48 2.71 -6.39
C SER A 81 7.85 1.32 -6.46
N ARG A 82 7.64 0.65 -5.33
CA ARG A 82 7.05 -0.69 -5.29
C ARG A 82 5.55 -0.66 -5.58
N PHE A 83 4.83 0.37 -5.12
CA PHE A 83 3.43 0.58 -5.49
C PHE A 83 3.28 0.84 -6.99
N ALA A 84 4.12 1.69 -7.57
CA ALA A 84 4.11 1.92 -9.01
C ALA A 84 4.32 0.60 -9.77
N SER A 85 5.26 -0.24 -9.31
CA SER A 85 5.53 -1.57 -9.87
C SER A 85 4.30 -2.49 -9.80
N LEU A 86 3.62 -2.54 -8.65
CA LEU A 86 2.39 -3.31 -8.47
C LEU A 86 1.25 -2.82 -9.38
N ILE A 87 1.10 -1.49 -9.52
CA ILE A 87 0.08 -0.90 -10.38
C ILE A 87 0.38 -1.21 -11.84
N ILE A 88 1.64 -1.14 -12.28
CA ILE A 88 2.03 -1.55 -13.65
C ILE A 88 1.62 -3.00 -13.88
N GLN A 89 1.94 -3.91 -12.96
CA GLN A 89 1.58 -5.32 -13.06
C GLN A 89 0.06 -5.54 -13.05
N HIS A 90 -0.70 -4.77 -12.27
CA HIS A 90 -2.15 -4.85 -12.28
C HIS A 90 -2.70 -4.34 -13.63
N ASN A 91 -2.21 -3.20 -14.12
CA ASN A 91 -2.65 -2.58 -15.37
C ASN A 91 -2.34 -3.40 -16.63
N THR A 92 -1.35 -4.30 -16.62
CA THR A 92 -1.09 -5.20 -17.76
C THR A 92 -2.18 -6.26 -17.93
N LEU A 93 -2.87 -6.62 -16.86
CA LEU A 93 -3.94 -7.63 -16.86
C LEU A 93 -5.33 -7.01 -17.05
N GLN A 94 -5.47 -5.69 -16.89
CA GLN A 94 -6.75 -4.99 -16.94
C GLN A 94 -7.09 -4.41 -18.32
N LEU A 95 -8.39 -4.27 -18.58
CA LEU A 95 -8.93 -3.56 -19.74
C LEU A 95 -8.52 -2.07 -19.71
N GLN A 96 -8.38 -1.45 -20.88
CA GLN A 96 -7.85 -0.07 -20.99
C GLN A 96 -8.59 0.97 -20.14
N ASN A 97 -9.91 0.81 -19.98
CA ASN A 97 -10.77 1.71 -19.20
C ASN A 97 -10.68 1.49 -17.67
N LYS A 98 -10.13 0.37 -17.21
CA LYS A 98 -9.92 0.03 -15.80
C LYS A 98 -8.47 0.15 -15.35
N LYS A 99 -7.60 0.70 -16.20
CA LYS A 99 -6.22 0.96 -15.81
C LYS A 99 -6.18 2.09 -14.79
N ILE A 100 -5.38 1.89 -13.75
CA ILE A 100 -5.13 2.84 -12.69
C ILE A 100 -4.13 3.89 -13.19
N GLN A 101 -4.47 5.16 -13.03
CA GLN A 101 -3.61 6.29 -13.36
C GLN A 101 -2.96 6.90 -12.11
N LEU A 102 -3.73 7.04 -11.02
CA LEU A 102 -3.27 7.63 -9.77
C LEU A 102 -3.68 6.75 -8.59
N LEU A 103 -2.72 6.43 -7.73
CA LEU A 103 -2.96 5.87 -6.41
C LEU A 103 -2.63 6.93 -5.36
N LYS A 104 -3.61 7.26 -4.51
CA LYS A 104 -3.42 8.13 -3.37
C LYS A 104 -3.68 7.36 -2.08
N ILE A 105 -2.68 7.25 -1.22
CA ILE A 105 -2.83 6.71 0.14
C ILE A 105 -3.00 7.88 1.09
N ASN A 106 -4.16 7.97 1.74
CA ASN A 106 -4.49 9.07 2.64
C ASN A 106 -3.98 8.80 4.06
N LYS A 107 -4.07 7.55 4.52
CA LYS A 107 -3.75 7.18 5.90
C LYS A 107 -3.27 5.73 6.00
N LEU A 108 -2.26 5.53 6.84
CA LEU A 108 -1.82 4.21 7.28
C LEU A 108 -2.15 4.04 8.76
N LYS A 109 -2.99 3.05 9.08
CA LYS A 109 -3.41 2.75 10.44
C LYS A 109 -2.90 1.38 10.85
N PHE A 110 -2.02 1.34 11.84
CA PHE A 110 -1.55 0.11 12.45
C PHE A 110 -2.41 -0.23 13.65
N GLN A 111 -2.94 -1.46 13.69
CA GLN A 111 -3.80 -1.91 14.78
C GLN A 111 -3.26 -3.19 15.39
N SER A 112 -3.06 -3.18 16.70
CA SER A 112 -2.73 -4.41 17.43
C SER A 112 -3.97 -5.29 17.55
N VAL A 113 -3.82 -6.56 17.21
CA VAL A 113 -4.84 -7.61 17.37
C VAL A 113 -4.44 -8.57 18.48
N SER A 114 -5.38 -9.36 18.98
CA SER A 114 -5.11 -10.31 20.06
C SER A 114 -4.19 -11.43 19.58
N GLY A 115 -3.11 -11.71 20.33
CA GLY A 115 -2.19 -12.82 20.08
C GLY A 115 -0.83 -12.63 20.72
N GLU A 116 0.06 -13.60 20.54
CA GLU A 116 1.41 -13.58 21.11
C GLU A 116 2.28 -12.49 20.44
N LYS A 117 3.06 -11.76 21.24
CA LYS A 117 3.98 -10.70 20.79
C LYS A 117 3.30 -9.51 20.08
N ASP A 118 2.06 -9.24 20.46
CA ASP A 118 1.29 -8.09 19.98
C ASP A 118 1.23 -8.04 18.44
N PRO A 119 0.60 -9.04 17.81
CA PRO A 119 0.45 -9.06 16.37
C PRO A 119 -0.24 -7.76 15.94
N THR A 120 0.31 -7.13 14.91
CA THR A 120 -0.17 -5.85 14.41
C THR A 120 -0.47 -6.00 12.92
N VAL A 121 -1.65 -5.54 12.53
CA VAL A 121 -2.10 -5.45 11.14
C VAL A 121 -1.99 -4.01 10.66
N VAL A 122 -1.92 -3.83 9.35
CA VAL A 122 -2.03 -2.51 8.73
C VAL A 122 -3.39 -2.39 8.04
N ILE A 123 -3.97 -1.22 8.16
CA ILE A 123 -5.22 -0.80 7.56
C ILE A 123 -4.89 0.43 6.71
N ILE A 124 -5.28 0.38 5.44
CA ILE A 124 -4.94 1.41 4.45
C ILE A 124 -6.22 2.11 4.00
N ASP A 125 -6.22 3.44 4.09
CA ASP A 125 -7.27 4.28 3.54
C ASP A 125 -6.71 5.08 2.36
N GLY A 126 -7.41 5.11 1.24
CA GLY A 126 -6.92 5.72 0.02
C GLY A 126 -7.96 5.82 -1.09
N SER A 127 -7.48 6.22 -2.26
CA SER A 127 -8.28 6.32 -3.47
C SER A 127 -7.47 5.97 -4.70
N ILE A 128 -8.13 5.30 -5.64
CA ILE A 128 -7.61 4.98 -6.97
C ILE A 128 -8.37 5.84 -7.97
N THR A 129 -7.65 6.52 -8.86
CA THR A 129 -8.24 7.17 -10.04
C THR A 129 -7.88 6.35 -11.27
N PHE A 130 -8.89 5.94 -12.01
CA PHE A 130 -8.76 5.21 -13.26
C PHE A 130 -8.65 6.17 -14.45
N ILE A 131 -8.18 5.67 -15.59
CA ILE A 131 -8.03 6.48 -16.82
C ILE A 131 -9.37 7.03 -17.33
N ASN A 132 -10.48 6.35 -17.06
CA ASN A 132 -11.82 6.84 -17.40
C ASN A 132 -12.27 8.04 -16.52
N GLY A 133 -11.46 8.47 -15.55
CA GLY A 133 -11.77 9.53 -14.59
C GLY A 133 -12.58 9.06 -13.39
N GLU A 134 -12.91 7.77 -13.30
CA GLU A 134 -13.60 7.20 -12.15
C GLU A 134 -12.66 7.14 -10.95
N ILE A 135 -13.18 7.54 -9.79
CA ILE A 135 -12.44 7.53 -8.53
C ILE A 135 -13.09 6.48 -7.63
N HIS A 136 -12.30 5.48 -7.25
CA HIS A 136 -12.70 4.48 -6.28
C HIS A 136 -11.99 4.74 -4.95
N VAL A 137 -12.76 5.14 -3.95
CA VAL A 137 -12.28 5.36 -2.59
C VAL A 137 -12.40 4.06 -1.80
N PHE A 138 -11.36 3.73 -1.04
CA PHE A 138 -11.35 2.58 -0.16
C PHE A 138 -10.94 2.97 1.24
N GLU A 139 -11.70 2.45 2.19
CA GLU A 139 -11.52 2.71 3.61
C GLU A 139 -11.48 1.40 4.36
N ASN A 140 -10.67 1.36 5.41
CA ASN A 140 -10.48 0.20 6.27
C ASN A 140 -10.03 -1.06 5.53
N THR A 141 -9.25 -0.90 4.46
CA THR A 141 -8.71 -2.03 3.70
C THR A 141 -7.65 -2.77 4.52
N LYS A 142 -7.91 -4.05 4.79
CA LYS A 142 -7.04 -4.97 5.53
C LYS A 142 -6.96 -6.31 4.81
N ILE A 143 -5.87 -7.05 5.02
CA ILE A 143 -5.73 -8.41 4.50
C ILE A 143 -6.73 -9.32 5.22
N GLU A 144 -7.57 -10.03 4.47
CA GLU A 144 -8.60 -10.94 5.03
C GLU A 144 -8.01 -12.07 5.86
N ASN A 145 -6.84 -12.58 5.47
CA ASN A 145 -6.12 -13.62 6.21
C ASN A 145 -5.39 -13.10 7.47
N ASN A 146 -5.59 -11.84 7.87
CA ASN A 146 -4.97 -11.20 9.04
C ASN A 146 -3.46 -11.44 9.12
N ILE A 147 -2.75 -11.25 8.01
CA ILE A 147 -1.28 -11.26 8.04
C ILE A 147 -0.86 -10.16 8.99
N SER A 148 -0.30 -10.58 10.12
CA SER A 148 0.16 -9.71 11.17
C SER A 148 1.66 -9.86 11.36
N ARG A 149 2.26 -8.82 11.92
CA ARG A 149 3.68 -8.83 12.32
C ARG A 149 3.77 -8.42 13.79
N PRO A 150 4.71 -9.00 14.55
CA PRO A 150 4.97 -8.54 15.91
C PRO A 150 5.25 -7.04 15.92
N LEU A 151 4.63 -6.31 16.86
CA LEU A 151 4.78 -4.86 16.97
C LEU A 151 6.24 -4.42 17.03
N GLU A 152 7.08 -5.18 17.74
CA GLU A 152 8.49 -4.85 17.90
C GLU A 152 9.26 -4.89 16.58
N ASN A 153 8.90 -5.79 15.65
CA ASN A 153 9.51 -5.83 14.33
C ASN A 153 9.13 -4.59 13.52
N LEU A 154 7.87 -4.12 13.59
CA LEU A 154 7.42 -2.92 12.87
C LEU A 154 8.10 -1.64 13.37
N LYS A 155 8.47 -1.61 14.66
CA LYS A 155 9.18 -0.49 15.29
C LYS A 155 10.69 -0.46 15.00
N THR A 156 11.27 -1.53 14.48
CA THR A 156 12.73 -1.70 14.40
C THR A 156 13.24 -2.10 13.02
N LYS A 157 12.43 -2.80 12.21
CA LYS A 157 12.83 -3.39 10.93
C LYS A 157 12.04 -2.78 9.78
N ASN A 158 12.65 -1.85 9.06
CA ASN A 158 12.05 -1.11 7.94
C ASN A 158 11.42 -2.04 6.89
N HIS A 159 12.15 -3.06 6.46
CA HIS A 159 11.67 -4.04 5.47
C HIS A 159 10.37 -4.74 5.91
N VAL A 160 10.20 -5.03 7.20
CA VAL A 160 9.00 -5.73 7.68
C VAL A 160 7.77 -4.84 7.60
N THR A 161 7.93 -3.54 7.89
CA THR A 161 6.86 -2.55 7.77
C THR A 161 6.45 -2.36 6.32
N ASP A 162 7.42 -2.13 5.42
CA ASP A 162 7.16 -1.95 3.99
C ASP A 162 6.46 -3.18 3.39
N GLU A 163 6.95 -4.40 3.69
CA GLU A 163 6.32 -5.65 3.22
C GLU A 163 4.87 -5.81 3.68
N LEU A 164 4.57 -5.44 4.93
CA LEU A 164 3.21 -5.54 5.45
C LEU A 164 2.26 -4.57 4.73
N ILE A 165 2.70 -3.35 4.46
CA ILE A 165 1.93 -2.36 3.71
C ILE A 165 1.70 -2.84 2.26
N ILE A 166 2.75 -3.33 1.61
CA ILE A 166 2.73 -3.73 0.20
C ILE A 166 1.86 -4.96 -0.02
N SER A 167 1.97 -5.96 0.86
CA SER A 167 1.10 -7.14 0.81
C SER A 167 -0.38 -6.76 0.98
N THR A 168 -0.68 -5.76 1.80
CA THR A 168 -2.07 -5.29 2.02
C THR A 168 -2.63 -4.61 0.78
N LEU A 169 -1.86 -3.74 0.14
CA LEU A 169 -2.29 -3.11 -1.10
C LEU A 169 -2.43 -4.13 -2.23
N ASN A 170 -1.50 -5.09 -2.34
CA ASN A 170 -1.56 -6.14 -3.35
C ASN A 170 -2.79 -7.04 -3.18
N ASP A 171 -3.13 -7.42 -1.94
CA ASP A 171 -4.37 -8.16 -1.66
C ASP A 171 -5.60 -7.39 -2.14
N TYR A 172 -5.64 -6.07 -1.88
CA TYR A 172 -6.73 -5.22 -2.32
C TYR A 172 -6.82 -5.10 -3.85
N LEU A 173 -5.70 -4.80 -4.51
CA LEU A 173 -5.65 -4.69 -5.98
C LEU A 173 -6.03 -6.01 -6.67
N SER A 174 -5.79 -7.17 -6.05
CA SER A 174 -6.19 -8.44 -6.64
C SER A 174 -7.71 -8.68 -6.67
N LYS A 175 -8.49 -7.88 -5.93
CA LYS A 175 -9.96 -8.00 -5.81
C LYS A 175 -10.73 -7.07 -6.74
N ILE A 176 -10.05 -6.19 -7.49
CA ILE A 176 -10.64 -5.14 -8.33
C ILE A 176 -10.38 -5.44 -9.81
#